data_AF-A0A2K3KPL9-F1
#
_entry.id   AF-A0A2K3KPL9-F1
#
_cell.length_a   1.000
_cell.length_b   1.000
_cell.length_c   1.000
_cell.angle_alpha   90.00
_cell.angle_beta   90.00
_cell.angle_gamma   90.00
#
_symmetry.space_group_name_H-M   'P 1'
#
loop_
_entity.id
_entity.type
_entity.pdbx_description
1 polymer ?
#
loop_
_entity_poly.entity_id
_entity_poly.type
_entity_poly.pdbx_seq_one_letter_code
_entity_poly.pdbx_strand_id
1 'polypeptide(L)' 'MATLIELLPKEYGYVAIVLVIYVFLNFYMAFQVGKARKKYKVFYPTLYASKSENKDADLFNCVQRLLLS' A
#
# COMPACT_ATOMS: atom_id res chain seq x y z
N MET A 1 -10.92 -39.15 -3.76
CA MET A 1 -10.29 -37.85 -4.03
C MET A 1 -10.51 -36.99 -2.80
N ALA A 2 -9.45 -36.65 -2.07
CA ALA A 2 -9.56 -35.79 -0.90
C ALA A 2 -9.91 -34.37 -1.35
N THR A 3 -10.86 -33.73 -0.69
CA THR A 3 -11.26 -32.36 -1.01
C THR A 3 -10.25 -31.37 -0.40
N LEU A 4 -10.10 -30.18 -0.99
CA LEU A 4 -9.18 -29.14 -0.48
C LEU A 4 -9.42 -28.79 1.00
N ILE A 5 -10.65 -29.00 1.48
CA ILE A 5 -11.07 -28.76 2.86
C ILE A 5 -10.55 -29.85 3.82
N GLU A 6 -10.35 -31.09 3.33
CA GLU A 6 -9.75 -32.18 4.11
C GLU A 6 -8.22 -32.09 4.18
N LEU A 7 -7.60 -31.41 3.21
CA LEU A 7 -6.15 -31.22 3.14
C LEU A 7 -5.67 -30.03 4.01
N LEU A 8 -6.55 -29.06 4.29
CA LEU A 8 -6.23 -27.86 5.05
C LEU A 8 -6.59 -28.03 6.54
N PRO A 9 -5.67 -27.73 7.47
CA PRO A 9 -5.98 -27.71 8.91
C PRO A 9 -7.13 -26.74 9.21
N LYS A 10 -7.99 -27.06 10.20
CA LYS A 10 -9.10 -26.19 10.66
C LYS A 10 -8.67 -24.75 10.94
N GLU A 11 -7.43 -24.56 11.38
CA GLU A 11 -6.87 -23.26 11.75
C GLU A 11 -6.41 -22.42 10.54
N TYR A 12 -6.42 -22.95 9.31
CA TYR A 12 -5.99 -22.23 8.11
C TYR A 12 -6.89 -21.01 7.80
N GLY A 13 -8.09 -20.94 8.39
CA GLY A 13 -8.97 -19.78 8.32
C GLY A 13 -8.30 -18.47 8.79
N TYR A 14 -7.37 -18.53 9.74
CA TYR A 14 -6.63 -17.36 10.20
C TYR A 14 -5.75 -16.74 9.10
N VAL A 15 -5.20 -17.56 8.20
CA VAL A 15 -4.39 -17.10 7.08
C VAL A 15 -5.22 -16.23 6.15
N ALA A 16 -6.46 -16.64 5.86
CA ALA A 16 -7.37 -15.86 5.02
C ALA A 16 -7.73 -14.51 5.67
N ILE A 17 -7.95 -14.47 6.98
CA ILE A 17 -8.24 -13.23 7.72
C ILE A 17 -7.05 -12.28 7.68
N VAL A 18 -5.83 -12.78 7.91
CA VAL A 18 -4.60 -11.97 7.81
C VAL A 18 -4.44 -11.40 6.41
N LEU A 19 -4.74 -12.19 5.38
CA LEU A 19 -4.66 -11.75 3.98
C LEU A 19 -5.66 -10.63 3.67
N VAL A 20 -6.90 -10.75 4.18
CA VAL A 20 -7.90 -9.70 4.05
C VAL A 20 -7.44 -8.40 4.74
N ILE A 21 -6.95 -8.48 5.98
CA ILE A 21 -6.43 -7.32 6.72
C ILE A 21 -5.24 -6.67 5.97
N TYR A 22 -4.35 -7.48 5.42
CA TYR A 22 -3.22 -7.02 4.62
C TYR A 22 -3.67 -6.22 3.38
N VAL A 23 -4.70 -6.69 2.67
CA VAL A 23 -5.28 -5.97 1.54
C VAL A 23 -5.84 -4.62 1.97
N PHE A 24 -6.59 -4.58 3.08
CA PHE A 24 -7.12 -3.32 3.61
C PHE A 24 -6.02 -2.32 4.02
N LEU A 25 -4.93 -2.80 4.64
CA LEU A 25 -3.76 -1.98 4.96
C LEU A 25 -3.12 -1.37 3.71
N ASN A 26 -2.95 -2.17 2.65
CA ASN A 26 -2.43 -1.68 1.37
C ASN A 26 -3.30 -0.60 0.75
N PHE A 27 -4.63 -0.79 0.75
CA PHE A 27 -5.56 0.24 0.28
C PHE A 27 -5.50 1.52 1.12
N TYR A 28 -5.38 1.40 2.44
CA TYR A 28 -5.23 2.56 3.32
C TYR A 28 -3.97 3.37 2.99
N MET A 29 -2.82 2.71 2.87
CA MET A 29 -1.56 3.36 2.50
C MET A 29 -1.64 4.01 1.11
N ALA A 30 -2.24 3.32 0.14
CA ALA A 30 -2.43 3.85 -1.22
C ALA A 30 -3.29 5.11 -1.23
N PHE A 31 -4.34 5.16 -0.40
CA PHE A 31 -5.18 6.34 -0.25
C PHE A 31 -4.43 7.53 0.35
N GLN A 32 -3.57 7.29 1.34
CA GLN A 32 -2.74 8.34 1.95
C GLN A 32 -1.74 8.91 0.94
N VAL A 33 -1.11 8.07 0.12
CA VAL A 33 -0.27 8.52 -1.00
C VAL A 33 -1.08 9.31 -2.03
N GLY A 34 -2.29 8.86 -2.39
CA GLY A 34 -3.17 9.59 -3.30
C GLY A 34 -3.53 10.99 -2.79
N LYS A 35 -3.79 11.12 -1.48
CA LYS A 35 -3.98 12.42 -0.81
C LYS A 35 -2.72 13.28 -0.86
N ALA A 36 -1.56 12.70 -0.56
CA ALA A 36 -0.27 13.41 -0.61
C ALA A 36 0.05 13.91 -2.02
N ARG A 37 -0.18 13.09 -3.06
CA ARG A 37 -0.02 13.47 -4.47
C ARG A 37 -0.84 14.71 -4.82
N LYS A 38 -2.10 14.77 -4.38
CA LYS A 38 -2.95 15.95 -4.58
C LYS A 38 -2.46 17.17 -3.80
N LYS A 39 -2.03 16.98 -2.54
CA LYS A 39 -1.54 18.07 -1.67
C LYS A 39 -0.27 18.72 -2.20
N TYR A 40 0.69 17.90 -2.65
CA TYR A 40 1.99 18.34 -3.14
C TYR A 40 2.04 18.52 -4.67
N LYS A 41 0.90 18.40 -5.36
CA LYS A 41 0.76 18.55 -6.82
C LYS A 41 1.73 17.67 -7.62
N VAL A 42 1.99 16.45 -7.14
CA VAL A 42 2.83 15.45 -7.83
C VAL A 42 1.93 14.55 -8.66
N PHE A 43 1.84 14.85 -9.96
CA PHE A 43 1.03 14.11 -10.91
C PHE A 43 1.77 12.89 -11.47
N TYR A 44 1.03 11.88 -11.91
CA TYR A 44 1.59 10.80 -12.72
C TYR A 44 2.13 11.37 -14.04
N PRO A 45 3.23 10.84 -14.60
CA PRO A 45 3.90 9.59 -14.23
C PRO A 45 4.96 9.71 -13.12
N THR A 46 5.17 10.90 -12.54
CA THR A 46 6.25 11.16 -11.58
C THR A 46 6.05 10.36 -10.29
N LEU A 47 7.02 9.48 -9.99
CA LEU A 47 6.99 8.61 -8.80
C LEU A 47 7.54 9.32 -7.56
N TYR A 48 8.69 9.96 -7.70
CA TYR A 48 9.35 10.75 -6.65
C TYR A 48 9.42 12.21 -7.05
N ALA A 49 9.18 13.11 -6.11
CA ALA A 49 9.33 14.54 -6.34
C ALA A 49 10.82 14.92 -6.33
N SER A 50 11.24 15.74 -7.31
CA SER A 50 12.56 16.37 -7.28
C SER A 50 12.56 17.58 -6.34
N LYS A 51 13.66 17.77 -5.58
CA LYS A 51 13.84 18.93 -4.70
C LYS A 51 13.85 20.26 -5.45
N SER A 52 14.23 20.26 -6.72
CA SER A 52 14.22 21.46 -7.57
C SER A 52 12.81 21.89 -7.97
N GLU A 53 11.86 20.95 -8.02
CA GLU A 53 10.49 21.18 -8.51
C GLU A 53 9.51 21.43 -7.37
N ASN A 54 9.74 20.84 -6.19
CA ASN A 54 8.88 21.00 -5.02
C ASN A 54 9.71 21.19 -3.74
N LYS A 55 9.43 22.28 -3.01
CA LYS A 55 10.08 22.56 -1.70
C LYS A 55 9.79 21.46 -0.66
N ASP A 56 8.63 20.82 -0.76
CA ASP A 56 8.19 19.74 0.14
C ASP A 56 8.47 18.33 -0.42
N ALA A 57 9.39 18.19 -1.38
CA ALA A 57 9.68 16.92 -2.04
C ALA A 57 10.07 15.80 -1.06
N ASP A 58 10.83 16.12 -0.01
CA ASP A 58 11.26 15.13 0.99
C ASP A 58 10.08 14.56 1.78
N LEU A 59 9.07 15.38 2.10
CA LEU A 59 7.87 14.93 2.81
C LEU A 59 7.01 14.02 1.93
N PHE A 60 6.82 14.38 0.66
CA PHE A 60 6.12 13.53 -0.29
C PHE A 60 6.84 12.19 -0.49
N ASN A 61 8.16 12.22 -0.69
CA ASN A 61 8.96 11.03 -0.90
C ASN A 61 8.96 10.09 0.32
N CYS A 62 8.88 10.64 1.54
CA CYS A 62 8.71 9.85 2.77
C CYS A 62 7.37 9.09 2.78
N VAL A 63 6.26 9.77 2.47
CA VAL A 63 4.93 9.13 2.40
C VAL A 63 4.85 8.13 1.25
N GLN A 64 5.44 8.45 0.09
CA GLN A 64 5.50 7.55 -1.06
C GLN A 64 6.29 6.27 -0.76
N ARG A 65 7.35 6.35 0.08
CA ARG A 65 8.17 5.18 0.45
C ARG A 65 7.43 4.21 1.37
N LEU A 66 6.56 4.70 2.26
CA LEU A 66 5.70 3.88 3.10
C LEU A 66 4.76 2.96 2.32
N LEU A 67 4.40 3.32 1.09
CA LEU A 67 3.59 2.46 0.21
C LEU A 67 4.43 1.42 -0.54
N LEU A 68 5.73 1.66 -0.72
CA LEU A 68 6.60 0.84 -1.57
C LEU A 68 7.38 -0.22 -0.80
N SER A 69 7.38 -0.15 0.54
CA SER A 69 7.96 -1.12 1.48
C SER A 69 6.91 -2.06 2.02
#